data_AF-A0A2V5MVN4-F1
#
_entry.id   AF-A0A2V5MVN4-F1
#
_cell.length_a   1.000
_cell.length_b   1.000
_cell.length_c   1.000
_cell.angle_alpha   90.00
_cell.angle_beta   90.00
_cell.angle_gamma   90.00
#
_symmetry.space_group_name_H-M   'P 1'
#
loop_
_entity.id
_entity.type
_entity.pdbx_description
1 polymer ?
#
loop_
_entity_poly.entity_id
_entity_poly.type
_entity_poly.pdbx_seq_one_letter_code
_entity_poly.pdbx_strand_id
1 'polypeptide(L)'
;MTTISSNLQIFLGPRWINDYSQHLRDLGPLLWLVRAVLLISVILHIYFTIWLAIDNRRARPDDYVERQHIKATFASRHMVVSGLVVLAFIIYHLAHFTVRTTDKRFALLKADPLGHYDVYSMMVYGFQNIYVSSFYVIGLFLLTLHLTHGSSSFFQSLGLNDRNLAPR
;
A
#
# COMPACT_ATOMS: atom_id res chain seq x y z
N MET A 1 -0.59 -11.40 2.00
CA MET A 1 -1.25 -10.27 1.31
C MET A 1 -2.75 -10.42 1.57
N THR A 2 -3.36 -9.47 2.25
CA THR A 2 -4.78 -9.44 2.57
C THR A 2 -5.54 -8.92 1.35
N THR A 3 -6.19 -9.81 0.61
CA THR A 3 -7.13 -9.42 -0.45
C THR A 3 -8.36 -8.77 0.20
N ILE A 4 -9.09 -7.94 -0.56
CA ILE A 4 -10.36 -7.36 -0.10
C ILE A 4 -11.30 -8.48 0.39
N SER A 5 -11.32 -9.63 -0.28
CA SER A 5 -12.10 -10.80 0.13
C SER A 5 -11.75 -11.34 1.52
N SER A 6 -10.48 -11.27 1.93
CA SER A 6 -10.05 -11.65 3.28
C SER A 6 -10.54 -10.64 4.32
N ASN A 7 -10.43 -9.33 4.03
CA ASN A 7 -10.88 -8.30 4.96
C ASN A 7 -12.40 -8.32 5.16
N LEU A 8 -13.18 -8.72 4.15
CA LEU A 8 -14.63 -8.86 4.26
C LEU A 8 -15.09 -9.95 5.24
N GLN A 9 -14.20 -10.89 5.62
CA GLN A 9 -14.52 -11.92 6.61
C GLN A 9 -14.83 -11.35 7.99
N ILE A 10 -14.46 -10.09 8.27
CA ILE A 10 -14.85 -9.39 9.50
C ILE A 10 -16.38 -9.31 9.67
N PHE A 11 -17.13 -9.21 8.56
CA PHE A 11 -18.59 -9.14 8.58
C PHE A 11 -19.26 -10.51 8.78
N LEU A 12 -18.52 -11.60 8.56
CA LEU A 12 -19.00 -12.98 8.79
C LEU A 12 -18.87 -13.40 10.26
N GLY A 13 -18.19 -12.59 11.08
CA GLY A 13 -18.06 -12.75 12.52
C GLY A 13 -16.63 -13.03 12.99
N PRO A 14 -16.38 -12.99 14.31
CA PRO A 14 -15.03 -13.05 14.89
C PRO A 14 -14.25 -14.33 14.57
N ARG A 15 -14.95 -15.47 14.47
CA ARG A 15 -14.31 -16.77 14.22
C ARG A 15 -13.59 -16.81 12.87
N TRP A 16 -14.24 -16.35 11.80
CA TRP A 16 -13.69 -16.42 10.45
C TRP A 16 -12.38 -15.66 10.29
N ILE A 17 -12.33 -14.42 10.79
CA ILE A 17 -11.12 -13.59 10.66
C ILE A 17 -9.99 -14.08 11.58
N ASN A 18 -10.34 -14.60 12.77
CA ASN A 18 -9.34 -15.12 13.71
C ASN A 18 -8.74 -16.44 13.23
N ASP A 19 -9.56 -17.36 12.69
CA ASP A 19 -9.10 -18.63 12.10
C ASP A 19 -8.25 -18.38 10.86
N TYR A 20 -8.66 -17.44 10.00
CA TYR A 20 -7.86 -17.02 8.84
C TYR A 20 -6.50 -16.45 9.25
N SER A 21 -6.46 -15.60 10.29
CA SER A 21 -5.21 -15.09 10.86
C SER A 21 -4.31 -16.20 11.39
N GLN A 22 -4.87 -17.25 12.01
CA GLN A 22 -4.11 -18.40 12.50
C GLN A 22 -3.49 -19.16 11.33
N HIS A 23 -4.30 -19.52 10.32
CA HIS A 23 -3.81 -20.23 9.13
C HIS A 23 -2.66 -19.48 8.43
N LEU A 24 -2.75 -18.14 8.36
CA LEU A 24 -1.67 -17.30 7.84
C LEU A 24 -0.38 -17.34 8.66
N ARG A 25 -0.48 -17.48 9.99
CA ARG A 25 0.69 -17.61 10.87
C ARG A 25 1.28 -19.00 10.79
N ASP A 26 0.46 -20.02 10.57
CA ASP A 26 0.91 -21.41 10.39
C ASP A 26 1.79 -21.57 9.14
N LEU A 27 1.67 -20.68 8.17
CA LEU A 27 2.60 -20.57 7.03
C LEU A 27 4.03 -20.18 7.46
N GLY A 28 4.22 -19.73 8.70
CA GLY A 28 5.51 -19.56 9.38
C GLY A 28 6.60 -18.90 8.52
N PRO A 29 7.62 -19.66 8.06
CA PRO A 29 8.71 -19.14 7.23
C PRO A 29 8.25 -18.46 5.94
N LEU A 30 7.20 -18.98 5.31
CA LEU A 30 6.68 -18.44 4.06
C LEU A 30 6.09 -17.04 4.25
N LEU A 31 5.43 -16.78 5.38
CA LEU A 31 4.89 -15.46 5.70
C LEU A 31 6.03 -14.42 5.83
N TRP A 32 7.13 -14.80 6.47
CA TRP A 32 8.32 -13.95 6.60
C TRP A 32 8.98 -13.69 5.25
N LEU A 33 9.09 -14.70 4.38
CA LEU A 33 9.60 -14.54 3.02
C LEU A 33 8.76 -13.53 2.24
N VAL A 34 7.43 -13.69 2.23
CA VAL A 34 6.51 -12.78 1.54
C VAL A 34 6.66 -11.35 2.09
N ARG A 35 6.77 -11.17 3.40
CA ARG A 35 7.00 -9.86 4.02
C ARG A 35 8.32 -9.23 3.57
N ALA A 36 9.40 -10.01 3.56
CA ALA A 36 10.71 -9.54 3.13
C ALA A 36 10.70 -9.13 1.65
N VAL A 37 10.11 -9.95 0.77
CA VAL A 37 10.00 -9.65 -0.66
C VAL A 37 9.19 -8.37 -0.90
N LEU A 38 8.06 -8.19 -0.23
CA LEU A 38 7.25 -6.98 -0.36
C LEU A 38 8.01 -5.74 0.12
N LEU A 39 8.70 -5.83 1.26
CA LEU A 39 9.47 -4.72 1.80
C LEU A 39 10.62 -4.33 0.86
N ILE A 40 11.36 -5.31 0.35
CA ILE A 40 12.43 -5.10 -0.63
C ILE A 40 11.87 -4.49 -1.92
N SER A 41 10.74 -4.99 -2.42
CA SER A 41 10.09 -4.46 -3.62
C SER A 41 9.70 -2.99 -3.46
N VAL A 42 9.15 -2.60 -2.30
CA VAL A 42 8.82 -1.20 -2.00
C VAL A 42 10.08 -0.32 -1.96
N ILE A 43 11.15 -0.80 -1.32
CA ILE A 43 12.43 -0.06 -1.26
C ILE A 43 13.00 0.14 -2.67
N LEU A 44 13.04 -0.91 -3.48
CA LEU A 44 13.52 -0.84 -4.86
C LEU A 44 12.64 0.09 -5.71
N HIS A 45 11.31 0.03 -5.54
CA HIS A 45 10.38 0.93 -6.22
C HIS A 45 10.67 2.39 -5.90
N ILE A 46 10.89 2.74 -4.62
CA ILE A 46 11.24 4.10 -4.20
C ILE A 46 12.62 4.51 -4.75
N TYR A 47 13.59 3.59 -4.70
CA TYR A 47 14.94 3.86 -5.23
C TYR A 47 14.91 4.18 -6.72
N PHE A 48 14.28 3.33 -7.54
CA PHE A 48 14.23 3.53 -8.98
C PHE A 48 13.40 4.75 -9.39
N THR A 49 12.32 5.06 -8.65
CA THR A 49 11.53 6.27 -8.92
C THR A 49 12.33 7.55 -8.65
N ILE A 50 13.10 7.61 -7.55
CA ILE A 50 13.98 8.75 -7.26
C ILE A 50 15.13 8.82 -8.27
N TRP A 51 15.76 7.70 -8.56
CA TRP A 51 16.88 7.63 -9.50
C TRP A 51 16.46 8.13 -10.89
N LEU A 52 15.33 7.64 -11.42
CA LEU A 52 14.79 8.06 -12.71
C LEU A 52 14.35 9.53 -12.71
N ALA A 53 13.81 10.03 -11.60
CA ALA A 53 13.46 11.44 -11.47
C ALA A 53 14.69 12.37 -11.52
N ILE A 54 15.80 11.95 -10.91
CA ILE A 54 17.07 12.68 -10.96
C ILE A 54 17.67 12.60 -12.37
N ASP A 55 17.70 11.41 -12.97
CA ASP A 55 18.26 11.18 -14.30
C ASP A 55 17.53 11.98 -15.37
N ASN A 56 16.18 11.93 -15.38
CA ASN A 56 15.35 12.71 -16.29
C ASN A 56 15.53 14.23 -16.10
N ARG A 57 15.85 14.68 -14.88
CA ARG A 57 16.15 16.10 -14.61
C ARG A 57 17.54 16.50 -15.09
N ARG A 58 18.52 15.59 -15.05
CA ARG A 58 19.89 15.82 -15.56
C ARG A 58 19.96 15.76 -17.09
N ALA A 59 19.09 14.97 -17.71
CA ALA A 59 19.01 14.83 -19.17
C ALA A 59 18.33 16.01 -19.89
N ARG A 60 17.98 17.10 -19.19
CA ARG A 60 17.37 18.31 -19.77
C ARG A 60 18.30 19.53 -19.67
N PRO A 61 19.03 19.89 -20.74
CA PRO A 61 19.85 21.09 -20.81
C PRO A 61 19.07 22.38 -21.13
N ASP A 62 17.88 22.32 -21.75
CA ASP A 62 17.16 23.50 -22.24
C ASP A 62 15.70 23.59 -21.76
N ASP A 63 15.32 24.76 -21.27
CA ASP A 63 14.05 25.07 -20.56
C ASP A 63 12.88 25.45 -21.51
N TYR A 64 12.96 25.13 -22.80
CA TYR A 64 12.00 25.66 -23.78
C TYR A 64 11.61 24.63 -24.86
N VAL A 65 10.61 23.79 -24.60
CA VAL A 65 9.65 23.33 -25.63
C VAL A 65 8.28 23.03 -24.97
N GLU A 66 7.34 23.92 -25.28
CA GLU A 66 5.89 23.77 -25.51
C GLU A 66 4.99 22.93 -24.58
N ARG A 67 3.91 23.63 -24.14
CA ARG A 67 2.54 23.27 -23.72
C ARG A 67 2.14 21.83 -23.33
N GLN A 68 2.74 20.76 -23.84
CA GLN A 68 2.54 19.38 -23.36
C GLN A 68 3.21 19.13 -21.99
N HIS A 69 4.28 19.85 -21.69
CA HIS A 69 5.02 19.70 -20.44
C HIS A 69 4.21 20.05 -19.19
N ILE A 70 3.28 21.01 -19.26
CA ILE A 70 2.49 21.43 -18.11
C ILE A 70 1.60 20.28 -17.58
N LYS A 71 1.04 19.45 -18.47
CA LYS A 71 0.23 18.28 -18.07
C LYS A 71 1.09 17.16 -17.48
N ALA A 72 2.26 16.90 -18.06
CA ALA A 72 3.20 15.90 -17.56
C ALA A 72 3.75 16.28 -16.16
N THR A 73 4.06 17.55 -15.93
CA THR A 73 4.53 18.05 -14.63
C THR A 73 3.44 17.96 -13.57
N PHE A 74 2.18 18.25 -13.89
CA PHE A 74 1.07 18.14 -12.94
C PHE A 74 0.80 16.68 -12.57
N ALA A 75 0.75 15.77 -13.55
CA ALA A 75 0.58 14.33 -13.32
C ALA A 75 1.75 13.74 -12.50
N SER A 76 2.99 14.12 -12.82
CA SER A 76 4.18 13.70 -12.07
C SER A 76 4.17 14.18 -10.63
N ARG A 77 3.74 15.43 -10.38
CA ARG A 77 3.66 15.98 -9.02
C ARG A 77 2.63 15.24 -8.15
N HIS A 78 1.49 14.86 -8.72
CA HIS A 78 0.47 14.07 -8.02
C HIS A 78 0.93 12.62 -7.77
N MET A 79 1.74 12.03 -8.65
CA MET A 79 2.32 10.70 -8.46
C MET A 79 3.35 10.66 -7.32
N VAL A 80 4.21 11.67 -7.20
CA VAL A 80 5.17 11.77 -6.08
C VAL A 80 4.44 12.02 -4.76
N VAL A 81 3.46 12.92 -4.73
CA VAL A 81 2.68 13.21 -3.51
C VAL A 81 1.88 11.99 -3.07
N SER A 82 1.16 11.34 -3.99
CA SER A 82 0.40 10.11 -3.67
C SER A 82 1.32 8.99 -3.17
N GLY A 83 2.49 8.79 -3.80
CA GLY A 83 3.48 7.82 -3.34
C GLY A 83 4.00 8.09 -1.93
N LEU A 84 4.26 9.35 -1.58
CA LEU A 84 4.70 9.73 -0.23
C LEU A 84 3.61 9.50 0.81
N VAL A 85 2.36 9.84 0.50
CA VAL A 85 1.21 9.56 1.39
C VAL A 85 0.99 8.06 1.57
N VAL A 86 1.12 7.27 0.50
CA VAL A 86 1.04 5.80 0.56
C VAL A 86 2.17 5.23 1.42
N LEU A 87 3.39 5.76 1.33
CA LEU A 87 4.50 5.34 2.19
C LEU A 87 4.21 5.60 3.66
N ALA A 88 3.71 6.79 4.00
CA ALA A 88 3.29 7.11 5.36
C ALA A 88 2.16 6.19 5.84
N PHE A 89 1.20 5.87 4.97
CA PHE A 89 0.13 4.90 5.22
C PHE A 89 0.68 3.50 5.52
N ILE A 90 1.65 3.01 4.75
CA ILE A 90 2.29 1.70 4.98
C ILE A 90 3.02 1.66 6.32
N ILE A 91 3.79 2.70 6.66
CA ILE A 91 4.50 2.78 7.95
C ILE A 91 3.50 2.74 9.10
N TYR A 92 2.46 3.58 9.03
CA TYR A 92 1.42 3.59 10.05
C TYR A 92 0.67 2.25 10.13
N HIS A 93 0.37 1.63 8.99
CA HIS A 93 -0.28 0.33 8.92
C HIS A 93 0.54 -0.78 9.59
N LEU A 94 1.85 -0.82 9.33
CA LEU A 94 2.77 -1.75 9.98
C LEU A 94 2.87 -1.47 11.49
N ALA A 95 2.98 -0.22 11.90
CA ALA A 95 2.97 0.15 13.32
C ALA A 95 1.65 -0.24 14.01
N HIS A 96 0.53 -0.11 13.31
CA HIS A 96 -0.81 -0.39 13.83
C HIS A 96 -1.04 -1.89 14.07
N PHE A 97 -0.85 -2.72 13.05
CA PHE A 97 -1.20 -4.14 13.12
C PHE A 97 -0.01 -5.09 13.35
N THR A 98 1.21 -4.71 12.95
CA THR A 98 2.40 -5.56 13.11
C THR A 98 3.08 -5.30 14.44
N VAL A 99 3.38 -4.04 14.75
CA VAL A 99 4.10 -3.66 15.98
C VAL A 99 3.13 -3.47 17.15
N ARG A 100 1.88 -3.05 16.89
CA ARG A 100 0.79 -2.92 17.87
C ARG A 100 1.06 -1.87 18.95
N THR A 101 1.80 -0.82 18.61
CA THR A 101 2.23 0.25 19.54
C THR A 101 1.32 1.47 19.54
N THR A 102 0.29 1.46 18.69
CA THR A 102 -0.59 2.61 18.41
C THR A 102 -1.75 2.75 19.40
N ASP A 103 -2.23 1.65 19.97
CA ASP A 103 -3.28 1.67 20.99
C ASP A 103 -2.85 0.86 22.22
N LYS A 104 -2.96 1.46 23.41
CA LYS A 104 -2.70 0.79 24.69
C LYS A 104 -3.65 -0.40 24.91
N ARG A 105 -4.83 -0.38 24.30
CA ARG A 105 -5.80 -1.49 24.33
C ARG A 105 -5.27 -2.74 23.64
N PHE A 106 -4.36 -2.61 22.65
CA PHE A 106 -3.73 -3.76 22.01
C PHE A 106 -2.79 -4.52 22.95
N ALA A 107 -2.22 -3.84 23.96
CA ALA A 107 -1.44 -4.51 25.00
C ALA A 107 -2.31 -5.28 26.01
N LEU A 108 -3.60 -4.93 26.13
CA LEU A 108 -4.57 -5.60 27.00
C LEU A 108 -5.18 -6.85 26.34
N LEU A 109 -5.15 -6.91 25.01
CA LEU A 109 -5.50 -8.09 24.22
C LEU A 109 -4.38 -9.14 24.34
N LYS A 110 -4.34 -9.85 25.47
CA LYS A 110 -3.48 -11.01 25.65
C LYS A 110 -3.91 -12.12 24.70
N ALA A 111 -2.93 -12.84 24.16
CA ALA A 111 -3.21 -14.05 23.41
C ALA A 111 -3.93 -15.07 24.31
N ASP A 112 -4.88 -15.81 23.73
CA ASP A 112 -5.50 -16.98 24.35
C ASP A 112 -4.39 -17.95 24.84
N PRO A 113 -4.58 -18.79 25.87
CA PRO A 113 -3.67 -19.87 26.26
C PRO A 113 -3.04 -20.70 25.13
N LEU A 114 -3.67 -20.77 23.95
CA LEU A 114 -3.13 -21.40 22.72
C LEU A 114 -2.21 -20.49 21.88
N GLY A 115 -1.91 -19.27 22.34
CA GLY A 115 -1.12 -18.27 21.62
C GLY A 115 -1.88 -17.53 20.51
N HIS A 116 -3.20 -17.70 20.42
CA HIS A 116 -4.04 -17.06 19.41
C HIS A 116 -4.32 -15.60 19.78
N TYR A 117 -4.06 -14.69 18.84
CA TYR A 117 -4.41 -13.28 19.00
C TYR A 117 -5.80 -13.03 18.44
N ASP A 118 -6.60 -12.27 19.19
CA ASP A 118 -7.92 -11.83 18.74
C ASP A 118 -7.78 -10.64 17.78
N VAL A 119 -7.58 -10.96 16.50
CA VAL A 119 -7.42 -9.98 15.42
C VAL A 119 -8.73 -9.23 15.18
N TYR A 120 -9.87 -9.88 15.36
CA TYR A 120 -11.18 -9.23 15.28
C TYR A 120 -11.26 -8.04 16.24
N SER A 121 -10.96 -8.24 17.52
CA SER A 121 -10.98 -7.17 18.51
C SER A 121 -9.96 -6.07 18.24
N MET A 122 -8.78 -6.43 17.71
CA MET A 122 -7.78 -5.43 17.29
C MET A 122 -8.30 -4.52 16.17
N MET A 123 -9.00 -5.09 15.19
CA MET A 123 -9.62 -4.32 14.11
C MET A 123 -10.73 -3.43 14.67
N VAL A 124 -11.65 -3.98 15.47
CA VAL A 124 -12.77 -3.21 16.04
C VAL A 124 -12.27 -2.05 16.89
N TYR A 125 -11.36 -2.28 17.84
CA TYR A 125 -10.84 -1.21 18.68
C TYR A 125 -10.01 -0.18 17.92
N GLY A 126 -9.18 -0.63 16.97
CA GLY A 126 -8.38 0.28 16.15
C GLY A 126 -9.25 1.21 15.28
N PHE A 127 -10.34 0.69 14.73
CA PHE A 127 -11.24 1.47 13.86
C PHE A 127 -12.37 2.21 14.58
N GLN A 128 -12.56 2.00 15.89
CA GLN A 128 -13.46 2.83 16.70
C GLN A 128 -13.01 4.29 16.76
N ASN A 129 -11.72 4.56 16.60
CA ASN A 129 -11.21 5.92 16.53
C ASN A 129 -11.47 6.51 15.14
N ILE A 130 -12.31 7.55 15.08
CA ILE A 130 -12.68 8.22 13.83
C ILE A 130 -11.49 8.77 13.05
N TYR A 131 -10.43 9.22 13.74
CA TYR A 131 -9.22 9.72 13.09
C TYR A 131 -8.45 8.59 12.40
N VAL A 132 -8.34 7.44 13.07
CA VAL A 132 -7.68 6.24 12.52
C VAL A 132 -8.48 5.72 11.33
N SER A 133 -9.80 5.61 11.47
CA SER A 133 -10.69 5.17 10.40
C SER A 133 -10.60 6.10 9.17
N SER A 134 -10.68 7.42 9.38
CA SER A 134 -10.56 8.41 8.29
C SER A 134 -9.21 8.34 7.59
N PHE A 135 -8.12 8.19 8.35
CA PHE A 135 -6.78 8.00 7.80
C PHE A 135 -6.71 6.76 6.91
N TYR A 136 -7.31 5.65 7.34
CA TYR A 136 -7.35 4.41 6.55
C TYR A 136 -8.20 4.53 5.29
N VAL A 137 -9.35 5.21 5.35
CA VAL A 137 -10.21 5.44 4.17
C VAL A 137 -9.48 6.28 3.12
N ILE A 138 -8.86 7.39 3.54
CA ILE A 138 -8.10 8.27 2.65
C ILE A 138 -6.86 7.53 2.10
N GLY A 139 -6.14 6.81 2.98
CA GLY A 139 -4.97 6.03 2.59
C GLY A 139 -5.29 4.96 1.56
N LEU A 140 -6.39 4.23 1.73
CA LEU A 140 -6.82 3.21 0.77
C LEU A 140 -7.22 3.82 -0.57
N PHE A 141 -7.96 4.94 -0.55
CA PHE A 141 -8.33 5.66 -1.76
C PHE A 141 -7.09 6.13 -2.56
N LEU A 142 -6.13 6.75 -1.88
CA LEU A 142 -4.88 7.20 -2.50
C LEU A 142 -4.01 6.03 -2.97
N LEU A 143 -3.98 4.92 -2.24
CA LEU A 143 -3.31 3.69 -2.67
C LEU A 143 -3.91 3.15 -3.95
N THR A 144 -5.24 3.08 -4.06
CA THR A 144 -5.90 2.64 -5.29
C THR A 144 -5.55 3.56 -6.46
N LEU A 145 -5.61 4.87 -6.28
CA LEU A 145 -5.20 5.83 -7.32
C LEU A 145 -3.73 5.63 -7.72
N HIS A 146 -2.82 5.53 -6.75
CA HIS A 146 -1.40 5.31 -7.00
C HIS A 146 -1.15 4.03 -7.80
N LEU A 147 -1.83 2.93 -7.46
CA LEU A 147 -1.74 1.66 -8.20
C LEU A 147 -2.35 1.74 -9.60
N THR A 148 -3.48 2.41 -9.78
CA THR A 148 -4.09 2.62 -11.11
C THR A 148 -3.18 3.45 -12.01
N HIS A 149 -2.61 4.53 -11.51
CA HIS A 149 -1.67 5.35 -12.28
C HIS A 149 -0.34 4.62 -12.52
N GLY A 150 0.18 3.90 -11.52
CA GLY A 150 1.43 3.14 -11.64
C GLY A 150 1.32 1.97 -12.61
N SER A 151 0.20 1.25 -12.59
CA SER A 151 -0.07 0.15 -13.52
C SER A 151 -0.20 0.64 -14.96
N SER A 152 -0.92 1.75 -15.20
CA SER A 152 -0.99 2.36 -16.53
C SER A 152 0.40 2.70 -17.10
N SER A 153 1.29 3.26 -16.29
CA SER A 153 2.68 3.55 -16.70
C SER A 153 3.49 2.28 -16.93
N PHE A 154 3.32 1.26 -16.08
CA PHE A 154 4.00 -0.04 -16.23
C PHE A 154 3.61 -0.75 -17.53
N PHE A 155 2.32 -0.78 -17.87
CA PHE A 155 1.84 -1.35 -19.14
C PHE A 155 2.33 -0.55 -20.35
N GLN A 156 2.46 0.78 -20.21
CA GLN A 156 3.02 1.63 -21.25
C GLN A 156 4.53 1.37 -21.46
N SER A 157 5.30 1.19 -20.39
CA SER A 157 6.74 0.83 -20.46
C SER A 157 6.98 -0.57 -21.03
N LEU A 158 6.04 -1.50 -20.87
CA LEU A 158 6.07 -2.83 -21.49
C LEU A 158 5.64 -2.82 -22.98
N GLY A 159 5.24 -1.67 -23.54
CA GLY A 159 4.84 -1.55 -24.94
C GLY A 159 3.44 -2.08 -25.25
N LEU A 160 2.64 -2.42 -24.25
CA LEU A 160 1.27 -2.93 -24.42
C LEU A 160 0.24 -1.83 -24.70
N ASN A 161 0.64 -0.56 -24.60
CA ASN A 161 -0.15 0.60 -24.98
C ASN A 161 0.44 1.25 -26.24
N ASP A 162 0.66 0.44 -27.27
CA ASP A 162 1.10 0.95 -28.56
C ASP A 162 -0.10 1.60 -29.27
N ARG A 163 0.06 2.85 -29.68
CA ARG A 163 -0.95 3.64 -30.41
C ARG A 163 -1.21 3.13 -31.83
N ASN A 164 -0.58 2.02 -32.21
CA ASN A 164 -0.74 1.35 -33.49
C ASN A 164 -2.03 0.50 -33.62
N LEU A 165 -2.90 0.46 -32.60
CA LEU A 165 -4.17 -0.30 -32.63
C LEU A 165 -5.45 0.56 -32.50
N ALA A 166 -5.37 1.87 -32.71
CA ALA A 166 -6.56 2.71 -32.86
C ALA A 166 -6.72 3.10 -34.35
N PRO A 167 -7.60 2.45 -35.13
CA PRO A 167 -8.03 3.01 -36.39
C PRO A 167 -8.79 4.32 -36.11
N ARG A 168 -8.58 5.30 -36.99
CA ARG A 168 -9.16 6.65 -36.94
C ARG A 168 -10.68 6.66 -36.90
#